data_AF-A0A925RIV5-F1
#
_entry.id   AF-A0A925RIV5-F1
#
_cell.length_a   1.000
_cell.length_b   1.000
_cell.length_c   1.000
_cell.angle_alpha   90.00
_cell.angle_beta   90.00
_cell.angle_gamma   90.00
#
_symmetry.space_group_name_H-M   'P 1'
#
loop_
_entity.id
_entity.type
_entity.pdbx_description
1 polymer ?
#
loop_
_entity_poly.entity_id
_entity_poly.type
_entity_poly.pdbx_seq_one_letter_code
_entity_poly.pdbx_strand_id
1 'polypeptide(L)'
;MTSLLPDIETLSLAEQVAQMVVVRASGYLFDHQIQYPVWEPTAAKLQYYIQNLGVGGVILLGGSAGEVALRTQQLQNWATIPLLVAADVEEGVGQRFAGATWFPPPMALAAVAQSFPDRAEHYAEQLGNVTAQEARAIGLNWVLAPIVDVNNNPANPVINVRAFGKTSEMVSQLAVAFLRGAQRHPVLTAAKHFPGHGDTAVDSHLELPVLPHSLERLAQVEMPPFKAAIAAGVDAVMSAHLQIPALDPELPATLSPRILTQELRQALGFDGLIVTDALVMGAIANRYGANEAAVLAVEAGADMLLMPLDPEGAIQAVCEAVETGRLAADRIQSSVERIWRAKYKVCAVVDDGGTSHDWEKPPSIGVEAQTLTTQLAQPQTQALVDSLLRDSMQIHCPEGSRLTQERWLPQRRNLVIVDDVLACEGLGRQSPAIALPQALGYQFQLVDRHTPTIALKS
;
A
#
# COMPACT_ATOMS: atom_id res chain seq x y z
N MET A 1 28.53 -19.79 1.75
CA MET A 1 27.60 -18.66 1.88
C MET A 1 26.89 -18.83 3.22
N THR A 2 27.27 -18.05 4.23
CA THR A 2 26.55 -18.00 5.51
C THR A 2 25.13 -17.51 5.22
N SER A 3 24.12 -18.31 5.55
CA SER A 3 22.72 -17.92 5.36
C SER A 3 22.41 -16.66 6.17
N LEU A 4 21.87 -15.64 5.51
CA LEU A 4 21.40 -14.39 6.14
C LEU A 4 20.26 -14.61 7.14
N LEU A 5 19.53 -15.72 7.01
CA LEU A 5 18.43 -16.10 7.89
C LEU A 5 18.81 -17.37 8.66
N PRO A 6 18.43 -17.50 9.94
CA PRO A 6 18.62 -18.75 10.67
C PRO A 6 17.78 -19.87 10.07
N ASP A 7 18.13 -21.11 10.39
CA ASP A 7 17.30 -22.27 10.06
C ASP A 7 15.97 -22.18 10.82
N ILE A 8 14.85 -22.40 10.14
CA ILE A 8 13.50 -22.29 10.72
C ILE A 8 13.36 -23.25 11.91
N GLU A 9 13.96 -24.44 11.83
CA GLU A 9 13.92 -25.46 12.89
C GLU A 9 14.61 -25.01 14.19
N THR A 10 15.46 -23.98 14.12
CA THR A 10 16.13 -23.42 15.31
C THR A 10 15.28 -22.40 16.05
N LEU A 11 14.19 -21.93 15.44
CA LEU A 11 13.26 -20.98 16.04
C LEU A 11 12.23 -21.70 16.92
N SER A 12 12.01 -21.17 18.11
CA SER A 12 10.86 -21.55 18.93
C SER A 12 9.54 -21.28 18.21
N LEU A 13 8.46 -21.93 18.63
CA LEU A 13 7.12 -21.67 18.10
C LEU A 13 6.75 -20.18 18.21
N ALA A 14 7.05 -19.54 19.33
CA ALA A 14 6.78 -18.12 19.52
C ALA A 14 7.54 -17.23 18.53
N GLU A 15 8.81 -17.52 18.26
CA GLU A 15 9.60 -16.80 17.25
C GLU A 15 9.05 -17.04 15.84
N GLN A 16 8.64 -18.27 15.51
CA GLN A 16 8.01 -18.59 14.22
C GLN A 16 6.70 -17.81 14.03
N VAL A 17 5.84 -17.79 15.05
CA VAL A 17 4.57 -17.06 15.02
C VAL A 17 4.82 -15.55 14.98
N ALA A 18 5.82 -15.04 15.71
CA ALA A 18 6.18 -13.61 15.66
C ALA A 18 6.59 -13.17 14.25
N GLN A 19 7.27 -14.04 13.49
CA GLN A 19 7.62 -13.75 12.09
C GLN A 19 6.40 -13.58 11.18
N MET A 20 5.22 -14.07 11.57
CA MET A 20 3.97 -13.85 10.86
C MET A 20 3.35 -12.47 11.14
N VAL A 21 3.87 -11.69 12.10
CA VAL A 21 3.25 -10.41 12.50
C VAL A 21 3.93 -9.23 11.80
N VAL A 22 3.10 -8.33 11.24
CA VAL A 22 3.51 -6.99 10.78
C VAL A 22 2.87 -5.93 11.66
N VAL A 23 3.68 -5.16 12.39
CA VAL A 23 3.17 -4.08 13.26
C VAL A 23 3.14 -2.75 12.52
N ARG A 24 2.20 -1.87 12.86
CA ARG A 24 2.19 -0.48 12.40
C ARG A 24 3.26 0.33 13.14
N ALA A 25 3.90 1.25 12.43
CA ALA A 25 4.79 2.25 13.02
C ALA A 25 4.69 3.59 12.27
N SER A 26 4.98 4.67 13.00
CA SER A 26 5.21 5.97 12.39
C SER A 26 6.57 5.99 11.67
N GLY A 27 6.61 6.62 10.49
CA GLY A 27 7.84 6.91 9.76
C GLY A 27 8.62 8.10 10.32
N TYR A 28 8.01 8.91 11.20
CA TYR A 28 8.72 9.93 11.96
C TYR A 28 9.67 9.30 13.00
N LEU A 29 10.77 10.00 13.30
CA LEU A 29 11.80 9.52 14.23
C LEU A 29 11.42 9.69 15.70
N PHE A 30 10.62 10.71 16.03
CA PHE A 30 10.33 11.10 17.40
C PHE A 30 8.87 10.87 17.79
N ASP A 31 8.66 10.38 19.01
CA ASP A 31 7.32 10.02 19.51
C ASP A 31 6.34 11.19 19.51
N HIS A 32 6.81 12.42 19.70
CA HIS A 32 5.93 13.61 19.70
C HIS A 32 5.39 13.98 18.30
N GLN A 33 5.91 13.36 17.24
CA GLN A 33 5.42 13.52 15.86
C GLN A 33 4.46 12.38 15.45
N ILE A 34 4.23 11.39 16.31
CA ILE A 34 3.26 10.32 16.06
C ILE A 34 1.87 10.93 15.86
N GLN A 35 1.26 10.65 14.71
CA GLN A 35 -0.04 11.19 14.33
C GLN A 35 -1.18 10.31 14.86
N TYR A 36 -0.95 9.00 14.96
CA TYR A 36 -1.97 8.03 15.34
C TYR A 36 -1.53 7.19 16.54
N PRO A 37 -1.41 7.77 17.75
CA PRO A 37 -0.83 7.08 18.92
C PRO A 37 -1.62 5.86 19.41
N VAL A 38 -2.86 5.67 18.93
CA VAL A 38 -3.65 4.44 19.17
C VAL A 38 -3.09 3.26 18.37
N TRP A 39 -2.59 3.50 17.16
CA TRP A 39 -2.13 2.48 16.21
C TRP A 39 -0.61 2.44 16.06
N GLU A 40 0.06 3.55 16.37
CA GLU A 40 1.49 3.75 16.22
C GLU A 40 2.16 3.72 17.60
N PRO A 41 2.94 2.67 17.91
CA PRO A 41 3.63 2.56 19.18
C PRO A 41 4.74 3.61 19.32
N THR A 42 5.06 3.98 20.56
CA THR A 42 6.27 4.75 20.89
C THR A 42 7.54 3.99 20.49
N ALA A 43 8.66 4.68 20.33
CA ALA A 43 9.94 4.07 19.97
C ALA A 43 10.34 2.93 20.93
N ALA A 44 10.14 3.11 22.23
CA ALA A 44 10.44 2.08 23.23
C ALA A 44 9.58 0.82 23.05
N LYS A 45 8.27 0.98 22.78
CA LYS A 45 7.36 -0.14 22.57
C LYS A 45 7.61 -0.83 21.23
N LEU A 46 7.91 -0.07 20.17
CA LEU A 46 8.27 -0.61 18.87
C LEU A 46 9.58 -1.40 18.92
N GLN A 47 10.58 -0.88 19.65
CA GLN A 47 11.83 -1.57 19.87
C GLN A 47 11.60 -2.90 20.60
N TYR A 48 10.73 -2.93 21.62
CA TYR A 48 10.34 -4.18 22.27
C TYR A 48 9.69 -5.18 21.29
N TYR A 49 8.76 -4.74 20.45
CA TYR A 49 8.16 -5.63 19.44
C TYR A 49 9.19 -6.21 18.47
N ILE A 50 10.19 -5.42 18.06
CA ILE A 50 11.20 -5.86 17.09
C ILE A 50 12.29 -6.71 17.75
N GLN A 51 12.84 -6.28 18.88
CA GLN A 51 13.97 -6.94 19.55
C GLN A 51 13.57 -8.12 20.41
N ASN A 52 12.46 -8.00 21.14
CA ASN A 52 12.08 -8.99 22.15
C ASN A 52 11.04 -9.96 21.64
N LEU A 53 10.02 -9.50 20.90
CA LEU A 53 9.06 -10.41 20.28
C LEU A 53 9.60 -10.99 18.97
N GLY A 54 10.45 -10.26 18.24
CA GLY A 54 10.99 -10.72 16.97
C GLY A 54 9.97 -10.68 15.84
N VAL A 55 9.13 -9.64 15.77
CA VAL A 55 8.10 -9.51 14.73
C VAL A 55 8.69 -9.58 13.31
N GLY A 56 7.94 -10.13 12.36
CA GLY A 56 8.41 -10.36 11.00
C GLY A 56 8.56 -9.11 10.14
N GLY A 57 7.79 -8.07 10.44
CA GLY A 57 7.81 -6.82 9.67
C GLY A 57 7.14 -5.63 10.34
N VAL A 58 7.22 -4.51 9.63
CA VAL A 58 6.63 -3.21 9.99
C VAL A 58 5.93 -2.59 8.78
N ILE A 59 4.81 -1.91 8.99
CA ILE A 59 4.17 -1.05 7.98
C ILE A 59 4.29 0.41 8.43
N LEU A 60 4.77 1.29 7.55
CA LEU A 60 5.07 2.69 7.85
C LEU A 60 4.04 3.67 7.26
N LEU A 61 3.76 4.73 8.01
CA LEU A 61 3.04 5.92 7.54
C LEU A 61 3.68 7.20 8.12
N GLY A 62 3.68 8.28 7.33
CA GLY A 62 4.15 9.59 7.76
C GLY A 62 5.68 9.74 7.67
N GLY A 63 6.15 10.98 7.77
CA GLY A 63 7.55 11.33 7.55
C GLY A 63 7.90 11.64 6.09
N SER A 64 8.98 12.37 5.88
CA SER A 64 9.60 12.54 4.55
C SER A 64 10.38 11.29 4.14
N ALA A 65 10.67 11.15 2.85
CA ALA A 65 11.48 10.06 2.31
C ALA A 65 12.87 9.97 2.99
N GLY A 66 13.46 11.13 3.34
CA GLY A 66 14.72 11.19 4.10
C GLY A 66 14.59 10.75 5.57
N GLU A 67 13.47 11.06 6.23
CA GLU A 67 13.20 10.54 7.58
C GLU A 67 12.96 9.03 7.56
N VAL A 68 12.21 8.54 6.57
CA VAL A 68 11.94 7.11 6.42
C VAL A 68 13.23 6.34 6.16
N ALA A 69 14.14 6.84 5.34
CA ALA A 69 15.48 6.27 5.16
C ALA A 69 16.22 6.07 6.49
N LEU A 70 16.20 7.06 7.39
CA LEU A 70 16.81 6.95 8.71
C LEU A 70 16.03 5.98 9.62
N ARG A 71 14.69 6.02 9.53
CA ARG A 71 13.80 5.18 10.33
C ARG A 71 13.97 3.71 9.95
N THR A 72 13.97 3.35 8.68
CA THR A 72 14.13 1.96 8.24
C THR A 72 15.48 1.39 8.67
N GLN A 73 16.56 2.19 8.59
CA GLN A 73 17.87 1.80 9.12
C GLN A 73 17.82 1.53 10.64
N GLN A 74 17.16 2.41 11.41
CA GLN A 74 16.99 2.20 12.85
C GLN A 74 16.22 0.92 13.16
N LEU A 75 15.12 0.65 12.44
CA LEU A 75 14.29 -0.53 12.65
C LEU A 75 15.05 -1.83 12.29
N GLN A 76 15.80 -1.83 11.19
CA GLN A 76 16.63 -2.98 10.82
C GLN A 76 17.77 -3.22 11.83
N ASN A 77 18.37 -2.16 12.38
CA ASN A 77 19.40 -2.28 13.43
C ASN A 77 18.86 -2.86 14.74
N TRP A 78 17.55 -2.72 14.98
CA TRP A 78 16.91 -3.37 16.11
C TRP A 78 16.61 -4.85 15.84
N ALA A 79 16.45 -5.27 14.60
CA ALA A 79 16.00 -6.61 14.27
C ALA A 79 17.15 -7.63 14.22
N THR A 80 16.94 -8.81 14.81
CA THR A 80 17.87 -9.96 14.66
C THR A 80 17.68 -10.66 13.32
N ILE A 81 16.43 -10.80 12.88
CA ILE A 81 16.07 -11.31 11.54
C ILE A 81 15.59 -10.11 10.72
N PRO A 82 16.13 -9.86 9.50
CA PRO A 82 15.75 -8.71 8.69
C PRO A 82 14.23 -8.54 8.55
N LEU A 83 13.74 -7.32 8.77
CA LEU A 83 12.31 -7.01 8.69
C LEU A 83 11.83 -6.90 7.25
N LEU A 84 10.59 -7.34 7.01
CA LEU A 84 9.80 -6.82 5.89
C LEU A 84 9.29 -5.42 6.27
N VAL A 85 9.65 -4.41 5.50
CA VAL A 85 9.30 -3.01 5.73
C VAL A 85 8.37 -2.57 4.60
N ALA A 86 7.10 -2.40 4.96
CA ALA A 86 6.00 -2.19 4.04
C ALA A 86 5.45 -0.77 4.07
N ALA A 87 4.84 -0.35 2.96
CA ALA A 87 4.02 0.86 2.90
C ALA A 87 2.98 0.77 1.75
N ASP A 88 1.85 1.46 1.93
CA ASP A 88 0.84 1.68 0.89
C ASP A 88 1.25 2.82 -0.05
N VAL A 89 2.24 2.56 -0.90
CA VAL A 89 2.76 3.49 -1.93
C VAL A 89 2.17 3.15 -3.31
N GLU A 90 0.85 3.27 -3.40
CA GLU A 90 0.04 2.91 -4.59
C GLU A 90 0.25 3.89 -5.75
N GLU A 91 0.52 5.16 -5.42
CA GLU A 91 0.68 6.27 -6.35
C GLU A 91 2.14 6.74 -6.40
N GLY A 92 3.09 5.82 -6.21
CA GLY A 92 4.50 6.15 -5.98
C GLY A 92 4.79 6.46 -4.52
N VAL A 93 6.09 6.47 -4.20
CA VAL A 93 6.57 6.62 -2.81
C VAL A 93 6.20 8.00 -2.24
N GLY A 94 6.15 9.02 -3.10
CA GLY A 94 5.75 10.39 -2.74
C GLY A 94 4.33 10.52 -2.23
N GLN A 95 3.44 9.55 -2.52
CA GLN A 95 2.07 9.50 -1.97
C GLN A 95 2.08 9.47 -0.43
N ARG A 96 3.07 8.78 0.16
CA ARG A 96 3.19 8.60 1.60
C ARG A 96 4.34 9.40 2.20
N PHE A 97 5.42 9.59 1.46
CA PHE A 97 6.67 10.13 1.97
C PHE A 97 7.19 11.26 1.10
N ALA A 98 7.01 12.50 1.58
CA ALA A 98 7.38 13.71 0.85
C ALA A 98 8.88 13.70 0.46
N GLY A 99 9.18 14.21 -0.74
CA GLY A 99 10.52 14.23 -1.32
C GLY A 99 10.80 13.08 -2.31
N ALA A 100 9.93 12.08 -2.37
CA ALA A 100 9.90 11.06 -3.42
C ALA A 100 8.86 11.41 -4.51
N THR A 101 8.79 10.62 -5.58
CA THR A 101 7.87 10.88 -6.70
C THR A 101 6.43 10.51 -6.33
N TRP A 102 5.50 11.44 -6.53
CA TRP A 102 4.06 11.20 -6.44
C TRP A 102 3.43 11.22 -7.84
N PHE A 103 2.92 10.07 -8.27
CA PHE A 103 2.18 9.92 -9.52
C PHE A 103 0.70 10.25 -9.35
N PRO A 104 -0.02 10.53 -10.45
CA PRO A 104 -1.48 10.56 -10.43
C PRO A 104 -2.04 9.18 -10.02
N PRO A 105 -3.28 9.14 -9.49
CA PRO A 105 -3.88 7.88 -9.06
C PRO A 105 -4.04 6.89 -10.22
N PRO A 106 -4.03 5.56 -9.97
CA PRO A 106 -4.11 4.52 -11.01
C PRO A 106 -5.23 4.70 -12.04
N MET A 107 -6.36 5.29 -11.68
CA MET A 107 -7.45 5.56 -12.64
C MET A 107 -7.05 6.56 -13.75
N ALA A 108 -6.03 7.39 -13.53
CA ALA A 108 -5.45 8.23 -14.58
C ALA A 108 -4.88 7.38 -15.73
N LEU A 109 -4.27 6.24 -15.42
CA LEU A 109 -3.77 5.30 -16.44
C LEU A 109 -4.93 4.69 -17.23
N ALA A 110 -6.06 4.39 -16.55
CA ALA A 110 -7.29 3.95 -17.20
C ALA A 110 -7.82 5.00 -18.20
N ALA A 111 -7.72 6.29 -17.87
CA ALA A 111 -8.12 7.37 -18.75
C ALA A 111 -7.20 7.47 -19.98
N VAL A 112 -5.88 7.31 -19.80
CA VAL A 112 -4.93 7.24 -20.93
C VAL A 112 -5.24 6.04 -21.82
N ALA A 113 -5.54 4.88 -21.23
CA ALA A 113 -5.74 3.62 -21.97
C ALA A 113 -6.92 3.67 -22.94
N GLN A 114 -7.91 4.55 -22.69
CA GLN A 114 -9.03 4.76 -23.62
C GLN A 114 -8.60 5.33 -24.97
N SER A 115 -7.52 6.12 -25.01
CA SER A 115 -7.03 6.78 -26.23
C SER A 115 -5.67 6.23 -26.68
N PHE A 116 -4.83 5.80 -25.73
CA PHE A 116 -3.44 5.41 -25.95
C PHE A 116 -3.09 4.16 -25.10
N PRO A 117 -3.64 2.98 -25.43
CA PRO A 117 -3.46 1.76 -24.62
C PRO A 117 -1.98 1.39 -24.40
N ASP A 118 -1.16 1.39 -25.45
CA ASP A 118 0.27 1.07 -25.34
C ASP A 118 1.02 2.07 -24.44
N ARG A 119 0.60 3.34 -24.45
CA ARG A 119 1.19 4.38 -23.61
C ARG A 119 0.77 4.23 -22.16
N ALA A 120 -0.48 3.88 -21.90
CA ALA A 120 -0.96 3.57 -20.55
C ALA A 120 -0.21 2.37 -19.96
N GLU A 121 0.02 1.32 -20.76
CA GLU A 121 0.81 0.17 -20.34
C GLU A 121 2.25 0.56 -20.01
N HIS A 122 2.88 1.39 -20.86
CA HIS A 122 4.21 1.94 -20.58
C HIS A 122 4.24 2.77 -19.29
N TYR A 123 3.26 3.65 -19.07
CA TYR A 123 3.17 4.45 -17.87
C TYR A 123 2.95 3.60 -16.61
N ALA A 124 2.12 2.55 -16.68
CA ALA A 124 1.92 1.62 -15.57
C ALA A 124 3.22 0.87 -15.22
N GLU A 125 3.97 0.42 -16.23
CA GLU A 125 5.28 -0.21 -16.03
C GLU A 125 6.31 0.75 -15.45
N GLN A 126 6.33 2.01 -15.89
CA GLN A 126 7.22 3.01 -15.28
C GLN A 126 6.81 3.38 -13.86
N LEU A 127 5.51 3.47 -13.56
CA LEU A 127 5.00 3.66 -12.19
C LEU A 127 5.53 2.55 -11.27
N GLY A 128 5.39 1.28 -11.67
CA GLY A 128 5.90 0.15 -10.90
C GLY A 128 7.43 0.20 -10.72
N ASN A 129 8.16 0.48 -11.79
CA ASN A 129 9.63 0.58 -11.78
C ASN A 129 10.13 1.68 -10.83
N VAL A 130 9.58 2.89 -10.93
CA VAL A 130 9.98 4.03 -10.10
C VAL A 130 9.57 3.81 -8.65
N THR A 131 8.35 3.31 -8.41
CA THR A 131 7.87 3.03 -7.05
C THR A 131 8.81 2.05 -6.35
N ALA A 132 9.18 0.96 -7.02
CA ALA A 132 10.08 -0.04 -6.46
C ALA A 132 11.51 0.47 -6.27
N GLN A 133 12.03 1.26 -7.22
CA GLN A 133 13.34 1.89 -7.12
C GLN A 133 13.42 2.83 -5.91
N GLU A 134 12.48 3.76 -5.79
CA GLU A 134 12.44 4.74 -4.70
C GLU A 134 12.14 4.07 -3.36
N ALA A 135 11.31 3.02 -3.33
CA ALA A 135 11.03 2.25 -2.13
C ALA A 135 12.33 1.62 -1.59
N ARG A 136 13.11 0.98 -2.46
CA ARG A 136 14.43 0.43 -2.11
C ARG A 136 15.39 1.50 -1.59
N ALA A 137 15.41 2.66 -2.25
CA ALA A 137 16.30 3.76 -1.87
C ALA A 137 16.11 4.19 -0.41
N ILE A 138 14.87 4.17 0.10
CA ILE A 138 14.54 4.54 1.49
C ILE A 138 14.41 3.35 2.44
N GLY A 139 14.81 2.15 2.02
CA GLY A 139 14.81 0.95 2.85
C GLY A 139 13.45 0.25 2.98
N LEU A 140 12.44 0.64 2.20
CA LEU A 140 11.23 -0.17 2.02
C LEU A 140 11.57 -1.36 1.12
N ASN A 141 11.05 -2.54 1.48
CA ASN A 141 11.26 -3.76 0.70
C ASN A 141 9.95 -4.50 0.39
N TRP A 142 8.81 -3.95 0.81
CA TRP A 142 7.49 -4.48 0.49
C TRP A 142 6.54 -3.36 0.04
N VAL A 143 6.24 -3.32 -1.25
CA VAL A 143 5.30 -2.41 -1.87
C VAL A 143 3.91 -3.02 -1.80
N LEU A 144 2.99 -2.39 -1.05
CA LEU A 144 1.59 -2.86 -0.94
C LEU A 144 0.77 -2.38 -2.14
N ALA A 145 1.19 -2.76 -3.34
CA ALA A 145 0.56 -2.47 -4.63
C ALA A 145 0.95 -3.58 -5.63
N PRO A 146 0.19 -3.81 -6.72
CA PRO A 146 -0.93 -3.01 -7.23
C PRO A 146 -2.28 -3.30 -6.57
N ILE A 147 -3.17 -2.31 -6.59
CA ILE A 147 -4.61 -2.56 -6.44
C ILE A 147 -5.11 -3.24 -7.69
N VAL A 148 -5.81 -4.36 -7.53
CA VAL A 148 -6.41 -5.14 -8.61
C VAL A 148 -7.93 -5.24 -8.49
N ASP A 149 -8.53 -4.41 -7.62
CA ASP A 149 -9.97 -4.24 -7.54
C ASP A 149 -10.53 -3.59 -8.81
N VAL A 150 -11.70 -4.06 -9.26
CA VAL A 150 -12.39 -3.52 -10.43
C VAL A 150 -13.44 -2.51 -9.97
N ASN A 151 -13.19 -1.21 -10.12
CA ASN A 151 -14.09 -0.15 -9.64
C ASN A 151 -15.32 0.03 -10.56
N ASN A 152 -16.14 -1.00 -10.66
CA ASN A 152 -17.37 -1.06 -11.44
C ASN A 152 -18.58 -0.41 -10.72
N ASN A 153 -18.44 -0.11 -9.42
CA ASN A 153 -19.43 0.62 -8.63
C ASN A 153 -18.98 2.09 -8.42
N PRO A 154 -19.68 3.07 -9.01
CA PRO A 154 -19.30 4.48 -8.86
C PRO A 154 -19.54 5.03 -7.45
N ALA A 155 -20.34 4.34 -6.63
CA ALA A 155 -20.59 4.72 -5.24
C ALA A 155 -19.52 4.18 -4.27
N ASN A 156 -18.53 3.42 -4.75
CA ASN A 156 -17.46 2.89 -3.92
C ASN A 156 -16.61 4.02 -3.34
N PRO A 157 -16.62 4.22 -2.00
CA PRO A 157 -15.91 5.33 -1.38
C PRO A 157 -14.44 4.99 -1.10
N VAL A 158 -14.05 3.71 -1.14
CA VAL A 158 -12.75 3.22 -0.68
C VAL A 158 -11.78 3.01 -1.84
N ILE A 159 -12.24 2.38 -2.93
CA ILE A 159 -11.40 2.05 -4.09
C ILE A 159 -11.32 3.27 -5.02
N ASN A 160 -12.45 3.68 -5.61
CA ASN A 160 -12.55 4.89 -6.41
C ASN A 160 -11.38 5.03 -7.42
N VAL A 161 -10.69 6.18 -7.44
CA VAL A 161 -9.54 6.45 -8.33
C VAL A 161 -8.31 5.57 -8.09
N ARG A 162 -8.26 4.81 -6.99
CA ARG A 162 -7.15 3.90 -6.68
C ARG A 162 -7.13 2.66 -7.59
N ALA A 163 -8.25 2.31 -8.21
CA ALA A 163 -8.28 1.21 -9.18
C ALA A 163 -7.71 1.63 -10.54
N PHE A 164 -7.04 0.70 -11.22
CA PHE A 164 -6.58 0.87 -12.61
C PHE A 164 -7.71 0.90 -13.64
N GLY A 165 -8.98 0.75 -13.24
CA GLY A 165 -10.09 0.79 -14.18
C GLY A 165 -11.40 0.25 -13.64
N LYS A 166 -12.37 0.14 -14.56
CA LYS A 166 -13.75 -0.30 -14.29
C LYS A 166 -14.07 -1.67 -14.90
N THR A 167 -13.15 -2.26 -15.65
CA THR A 167 -13.29 -3.59 -16.26
C THR A 167 -12.10 -4.47 -15.90
N SER A 168 -12.34 -5.77 -15.84
CA SER A 168 -11.35 -6.77 -15.44
C SER A 168 -10.17 -6.82 -16.41
N GLU A 169 -10.41 -6.64 -17.70
CA GLU A 169 -9.35 -6.64 -18.72
C GLU A 169 -8.39 -5.46 -18.52
N MET A 170 -8.94 -4.26 -18.31
CA MET A 170 -8.15 -3.04 -18.11
C MET A 170 -7.30 -3.14 -16.83
N VAL A 171 -7.92 -3.56 -15.73
CA VAL A 171 -7.22 -3.73 -14.45
C VAL A 171 -6.14 -4.81 -14.57
N SER A 172 -6.44 -5.94 -15.20
CA SER A 172 -5.47 -7.02 -15.42
C SER A 172 -4.25 -6.54 -16.21
N GLN A 173 -4.46 -5.84 -17.34
CA GLN A 173 -3.37 -5.38 -18.21
C GLN A 173 -2.46 -4.38 -17.48
N LEU A 174 -3.04 -3.36 -16.86
CA LEU A 174 -2.27 -2.31 -16.19
C LEU A 174 -1.60 -2.80 -14.90
N ALA A 175 -2.24 -3.69 -14.13
CA ALA A 175 -1.63 -4.30 -12.96
C ALA A 175 -0.44 -5.19 -13.33
N VAL A 176 -0.55 -6.00 -14.39
CA VAL A 176 0.57 -6.80 -14.89
C VAL A 176 1.72 -5.90 -15.34
N ALA A 177 1.44 -4.80 -16.01
CA ALA A 177 2.46 -3.84 -16.42
C ALA A 177 3.17 -3.22 -15.21
N PHE A 178 2.42 -2.79 -14.19
CA PHE A 178 2.99 -2.34 -12.91
C PHE A 178 3.92 -3.39 -12.29
N LEU A 179 3.48 -4.66 -12.23
CA LEU A 179 4.28 -5.75 -11.69
C LEU A 179 5.58 -5.95 -12.46
N ARG A 180 5.55 -5.94 -13.80
CA ARG A 180 6.78 -6.02 -14.63
C ARG A 180 7.77 -4.90 -14.33
N GLY A 181 7.27 -3.70 -14.04
CA GLY A 181 8.08 -2.57 -13.61
C GLY A 181 8.72 -2.81 -12.25
N ALA A 182 7.91 -3.16 -11.26
CA ALA A 182 8.34 -3.34 -9.88
C ALA A 182 9.33 -4.49 -9.70
N GLN A 183 9.14 -5.58 -10.44
CA GLN A 183 10.00 -6.78 -10.41
C GLN A 183 11.43 -6.55 -10.90
N ARG A 184 11.74 -5.38 -11.47
CA ARG A 184 13.12 -4.98 -11.83
C ARG A 184 13.97 -4.66 -10.61
N HIS A 185 13.36 -4.51 -9.44
CA HIS A 185 14.01 -4.21 -8.18
C HIS A 185 13.70 -5.29 -7.15
N PRO A 186 14.59 -5.51 -6.16
CA PRO A 186 14.38 -6.52 -5.11
C PRO A 186 13.38 -6.05 -4.05
N VAL A 187 12.13 -5.84 -4.45
CA VAL A 187 10.98 -5.57 -3.58
C VAL A 187 9.94 -6.69 -3.71
N LEU A 188 9.12 -6.83 -2.68
CA LEU A 188 7.87 -7.58 -2.75
C LEU A 188 6.75 -6.67 -3.27
N THR A 189 5.80 -7.26 -3.98
CA THR A 189 4.55 -6.62 -4.43
C THR A 189 3.34 -7.34 -3.85
N ALA A 190 2.22 -6.63 -3.68
CA ALA A 190 0.99 -7.21 -3.13
C ALA A 190 -0.24 -6.85 -3.96
N ALA A 191 -0.88 -7.86 -4.57
CA ALA A 191 -2.17 -7.69 -5.22
C ALA A 191 -3.27 -7.56 -4.17
N LYS A 192 -4.08 -6.50 -4.24
CA LYS A 192 -5.13 -6.22 -3.23
C LYS A 192 -6.43 -5.66 -3.84
N HIS A 193 -7.60 -5.89 -3.23
CA HIS A 193 -7.85 -6.59 -1.96
C HIS A 193 -8.69 -7.86 -2.22
N PHE A 194 -8.11 -9.04 -2.02
CA PHE A 194 -8.69 -10.31 -2.42
C PHE A 194 -9.95 -10.69 -1.61
N PRO A 195 -11.05 -11.13 -2.25
CA PRO A 195 -11.15 -11.45 -3.67
C PRO A 195 -11.74 -10.36 -4.56
N GLY A 196 -11.79 -9.09 -4.11
CA GLY A 196 -12.23 -7.94 -4.90
C GLY A 196 -13.16 -7.01 -4.11
N HIS A 197 -12.71 -5.78 -3.83
CA HIS A 197 -13.43 -4.75 -3.08
C HIS A 197 -14.08 -3.69 -3.99
N GLY A 198 -14.06 -3.91 -5.30
CA GLY A 198 -14.46 -2.91 -6.29
C GLY A 198 -15.97 -2.60 -6.36
N ASP A 199 -16.84 -3.56 -6.03
CA ASP A 199 -18.31 -3.42 -6.05
C ASP A 199 -18.94 -3.34 -4.65
N THR A 200 -18.34 -2.54 -3.77
CA THR A 200 -18.90 -2.26 -2.44
C THR A 200 -19.30 -0.79 -2.32
N ALA A 201 -20.31 -0.52 -1.50
CA ALA A 201 -20.76 0.83 -1.16
C ALA A 201 -20.56 1.16 0.34
N VAL A 202 -19.98 0.22 1.08
CA VAL A 202 -19.72 0.31 2.53
C VAL A 202 -18.23 0.25 2.74
N ASP A 203 -17.71 1.15 3.57
CA ASP A 203 -16.30 1.18 3.92
C ASP A 203 -15.97 0.12 4.98
N SER A 204 -15.08 -0.82 4.64
CA SER A 204 -14.60 -1.87 5.54
C SER A 204 -13.84 -1.35 6.77
N HIS A 205 -13.38 -0.10 6.75
CA HIS A 205 -12.82 0.54 7.94
C HIS A 205 -13.88 0.75 9.04
N LEU A 206 -15.16 0.87 8.65
CA LEU A 206 -16.28 1.18 9.54
C LEU A 206 -17.12 -0.05 9.86
N GLU A 207 -17.56 -0.79 8.83
CA GLU A 207 -18.47 -1.93 8.95
C GLU A 207 -18.13 -3.02 7.92
N LEU A 208 -18.50 -4.28 8.17
CA LEU A 208 -18.21 -5.37 7.24
C LEU A 208 -19.04 -5.24 5.95
N PRO A 209 -18.43 -4.96 4.78
CA PRO A 209 -19.16 -4.89 3.52
C PRO A 209 -19.54 -6.29 3.05
N VAL A 210 -20.69 -6.39 2.40
CA VAL A 210 -21.20 -7.63 1.80
C VAL A 210 -21.15 -7.50 0.29
N LEU A 211 -20.60 -8.50 -0.40
CA LEU A 211 -20.58 -8.62 -1.85
C LEU A 211 -21.58 -9.71 -2.29
N PRO A 212 -22.83 -9.36 -2.64
CA PRO A 212 -23.92 -10.32 -2.83
C PRO A 212 -23.97 -10.87 -4.26
N HIS A 213 -22.84 -11.35 -4.79
CA HIS A 213 -22.72 -11.83 -6.17
C HIS A 213 -22.52 -13.34 -6.24
N SER A 214 -22.96 -13.95 -7.35
CA SER A 214 -22.78 -15.39 -7.59
C SER A 214 -21.33 -15.72 -7.93
N LEU A 215 -20.95 -17.00 -7.81
CA LEU A 215 -19.62 -17.49 -8.17
C LEU A 215 -19.28 -17.20 -9.65
N GLU A 216 -20.25 -17.31 -10.55
CA GLU A 216 -20.07 -17.01 -11.97
C GLU A 216 -19.74 -15.54 -12.20
N ARG A 217 -20.41 -14.64 -11.46
CA ARG A 217 -20.11 -13.20 -11.53
C ARG A 217 -18.71 -12.91 -11.00
N LEU A 218 -18.36 -13.46 -9.83
CA LEU A 218 -17.03 -13.31 -9.24
C LEU A 218 -15.93 -13.79 -10.18
N ALA A 219 -16.14 -14.95 -10.81
CA ALA A 219 -15.20 -15.52 -11.78
C ALA A 219 -15.01 -14.66 -13.04
N GLN A 220 -16.02 -13.88 -13.44
CA GLN A 220 -15.98 -13.01 -14.61
C GLN A 220 -15.41 -11.62 -14.32
N VAL A 221 -15.57 -11.10 -13.09
CA VAL A 221 -15.24 -9.70 -12.81
C VAL A 221 -14.11 -9.55 -11.81
N GLU A 222 -14.27 -10.07 -10.60
CA GLU A 222 -13.32 -9.83 -9.53
C GLU A 222 -12.07 -10.75 -9.60
N MET A 223 -12.24 -12.01 -10.03
CA MET A 223 -11.15 -13.00 -10.08
C MET A 223 -10.09 -12.80 -11.19
N PRO A 224 -10.42 -12.34 -12.41
CA PRO A 224 -9.44 -12.26 -13.49
C PRO A 224 -8.20 -11.40 -13.18
N PRO A 225 -8.29 -10.22 -12.55
CA PRO A 225 -7.12 -9.44 -12.18
C PRO A 225 -6.18 -10.18 -11.20
N PHE A 226 -6.72 -10.91 -10.22
CA PHE A 226 -5.89 -11.74 -9.33
C PHE A 226 -5.21 -12.88 -10.09
N LYS A 227 -5.93 -13.57 -10.98
CA LYS A 227 -5.33 -14.61 -11.85
C LYS A 227 -4.19 -14.06 -12.69
N ALA A 228 -4.36 -12.86 -13.27
CA ALA A 228 -3.34 -12.19 -14.05
C ALA A 228 -2.12 -11.80 -13.19
N ALA A 229 -2.34 -11.25 -11.99
CA ALA A 229 -1.26 -10.89 -11.07
C ALA A 229 -0.47 -12.11 -10.57
N ILE A 230 -1.17 -13.21 -10.24
CA ILE A 230 -0.55 -14.49 -9.84
C ILE A 230 0.28 -15.05 -10.99
N ALA A 231 -0.27 -15.10 -12.21
CA ALA A 231 0.46 -15.56 -13.39
C ALA A 231 1.68 -14.68 -13.73
N ALA A 232 1.61 -13.38 -13.41
CA ALA A 232 2.73 -12.45 -13.56
C ALA A 232 3.76 -12.55 -12.42
N GLY A 233 3.55 -13.38 -11.41
CA GLY A 233 4.49 -13.60 -10.32
C GLY A 233 4.45 -12.52 -9.23
N VAL A 234 3.25 -12.05 -8.86
CA VAL A 234 3.08 -11.22 -7.65
C VAL A 234 3.52 -12.00 -6.39
N ASP A 235 4.17 -11.32 -5.46
CA ASP A 235 4.78 -11.96 -4.29
C ASP A 235 3.79 -12.22 -3.15
N ALA A 236 2.83 -11.32 -3.00
CA ALA A 236 1.83 -11.35 -1.96
C ALA A 236 0.41 -11.09 -2.51
N VAL A 237 -0.59 -11.62 -1.84
CA VAL A 237 -1.99 -11.28 -2.04
C VAL A 237 -2.56 -10.83 -0.69
N MET A 238 -3.08 -9.60 -0.65
CA MET A 238 -3.72 -9.06 0.54
C MET A 238 -5.21 -9.38 0.51
N SER A 239 -5.73 -10.05 1.52
CA SER A 239 -7.17 -10.32 1.66
C SER A 239 -7.92 -9.04 2.05
N ALA A 240 -9.18 -8.92 1.65
CA ALA A 240 -10.11 -7.88 2.10
C ALA A 240 -11.00 -8.37 3.24
N HIS A 241 -11.40 -7.47 4.13
CA HIS A 241 -12.47 -7.76 5.10
C HIS A 241 -13.84 -7.64 4.44
N LEU A 242 -14.25 -8.64 3.67
CA LEU A 242 -15.50 -8.69 2.92
C LEU A 242 -16.27 -9.97 3.21
N GLN A 243 -17.58 -9.87 3.43
CA GLN A 243 -18.45 -11.04 3.45
C GLN A 243 -18.94 -11.34 2.03
N ILE A 244 -18.77 -12.58 1.58
CA ILE A 244 -19.10 -12.98 0.21
C ILE A 244 -19.92 -14.27 0.29
N PRO A 245 -21.25 -14.16 0.47
CA PRO A 245 -22.07 -15.31 0.84
C PRO A 245 -22.03 -16.49 -0.14
N ALA A 246 -21.71 -16.23 -1.41
CA ALA A 246 -21.55 -17.28 -2.42
C ALA A 246 -20.29 -18.14 -2.20
N LEU A 247 -19.24 -17.59 -1.57
CA LEU A 247 -18.01 -18.30 -1.22
C LEU A 247 -18.06 -18.82 0.23
N ASP A 248 -18.43 -17.92 1.16
CA ASP A 248 -18.59 -18.23 2.56
C ASP A 248 -19.71 -17.37 3.17
N PRO A 249 -20.83 -17.97 3.60
CA PRO A 249 -21.93 -17.24 4.21
C PRO A 249 -21.65 -16.80 5.66
N GLU A 250 -20.67 -17.42 6.33
CA GLU A 250 -20.44 -17.23 7.77
C GLU A 250 -19.28 -16.28 8.03
N LEU A 251 -18.16 -16.47 7.32
CA LEU A 251 -16.90 -15.79 7.62
C LEU A 251 -16.54 -14.75 6.54
N PRO A 252 -15.95 -13.60 6.93
CA PRO A 252 -15.35 -12.70 5.97
C PRO A 252 -14.14 -13.35 5.28
N ALA A 253 -13.80 -12.88 4.08
CA ALA A 253 -12.73 -13.44 3.26
C ALA A 253 -11.41 -13.62 4.02
N THR A 254 -10.99 -12.64 4.82
CA THR A 254 -9.78 -12.72 5.66
C THR A 254 -9.78 -13.87 6.67
N LEU A 255 -10.95 -14.30 7.14
CA LEU A 255 -11.09 -15.33 8.17
C LEU A 255 -11.64 -16.65 7.61
N SER A 256 -11.85 -16.77 6.31
CA SER A 256 -12.47 -17.95 5.70
C SER A 256 -11.44 -18.91 5.10
N PRO A 257 -11.35 -20.18 5.59
CA PRO A 257 -10.57 -21.22 4.94
C PRO A 257 -11.05 -21.55 3.52
N ARG A 258 -12.36 -21.37 3.24
CA ARG A 258 -12.89 -21.55 1.89
C ARG A 258 -12.29 -20.52 0.93
N ILE A 259 -12.11 -19.29 1.38
CA ILE A 259 -11.62 -18.21 0.51
C ILE A 259 -10.08 -18.19 0.44
N LEU A 260 -9.36 -18.16 1.57
CA LEU A 260 -7.90 -18.05 1.53
C LEU A 260 -7.20 -19.36 1.17
N THR A 261 -7.69 -20.50 1.66
CA THR A 261 -7.07 -21.79 1.36
C THR A 261 -7.67 -22.42 0.11
N GLN A 262 -8.99 -22.63 0.03
CA GLN A 262 -9.55 -23.39 -1.09
C GLN A 262 -9.54 -22.57 -2.39
N GLU A 263 -10.01 -21.32 -2.38
CA GLU A 263 -10.00 -20.50 -3.60
C GLU A 263 -8.59 -19.99 -3.94
N LEU A 264 -7.94 -19.24 -3.04
CA LEU A 264 -6.68 -18.56 -3.38
C LEU A 264 -5.48 -19.53 -3.46
N ARG A 265 -5.18 -20.25 -2.37
CA ARG A 265 -4.01 -21.14 -2.32
C ARG A 265 -4.17 -22.33 -3.28
N GLN A 266 -5.32 -22.99 -3.27
CA GLN A 266 -5.52 -24.24 -4.01
C GLN A 266 -6.07 -24.02 -5.42
N ALA A 267 -7.23 -23.39 -5.59
CA ALA A 267 -7.87 -23.28 -6.90
C ALA A 267 -7.15 -22.30 -7.85
N LEU A 268 -6.65 -21.17 -7.34
CA LEU A 268 -5.83 -20.24 -8.11
C LEU A 268 -4.34 -20.61 -8.11
N GLY A 269 -3.91 -21.57 -7.28
CA GLY A 269 -2.53 -22.05 -7.23
C GLY A 269 -1.52 -21.01 -6.74
N PHE A 270 -1.94 -20.05 -5.92
CA PHE A 270 -1.05 -19.00 -5.42
C PHE A 270 -0.12 -19.54 -4.34
N ASP A 271 1.20 -19.53 -4.56
CA ASP A 271 2.20 -20.02 -3.57
C ASP A 271 2.99 -18.90 -2.85
N GLY A 272 2.63 -17.63 -3.06
CA GLY A 272 3.23 -16.49 -2.37
C GLY A 272 2.66 -16.25 -0.97
N LEU A 273 2.93 -15.06 -0.42
CA LEU A 273 2.43 -14.65 0.90
C LEU A 273 0.96 -14.25 0.85
N ILE A 274 0.12 -14.88 1.66
CA ILE A 274 -1.22 -14.39 1.95
C ILE A 274 -1.12 -13.46 3.17
N VAL A 275 -1.42 -12.18 2.99
CA VAL A 275 -1.40 -11.18 4.06
C VAL A 275 -2.82 -10.70 4.34
N THR A 276 -3.17 -10.51 5.61
CA THR A 276 -4.46 -9.90 5.96
C THR A 276 -4.50 -8.43 5.56
N ASP A 277 -5.69 -7.85 5.38
CA ASP A 277 -5.82 -6.39 5.58
C ASP A 277 -5.58 -6.06 7.07
N ALA A 278 -5.52 -4.78 7.42
CA ALA A 278 -5.25 -4.34 8.78
C ALA A 278 -6.28 -4.87 9.79
N LEU A 279 -5.87 -5.79 10.68
CA LEU A 279 -6.76 -6.46 11.64
C LEU A 279 -7.37 -5.51 12.70
N VAL A 280 -6.82 -4.29 12.84
CA VAL A 280 -7.42 -3.21 13.64
C VAL A 280 -8.72 -2.65 13.05
N MET A 281 -9.04 -2.93 11.78
CA MET A 281 -10.23 -2.39 11.12
C MET A 281 -11.52 -2.87 11.78
N GLY A 282 -12.52 -1.99 11.84
CA GLY A 282 -13.78 -2.22 12.55
C GLY A 282 -14.54 -3.46 12.09
N ALA A 283 -14.44 -3.84 10.81
CA ALA A 283 -15.06 -5.04 10.25
C ALA A 283 -14.62 -6.35 10.93
N ILE A 284 -13.41 -6.39 11.49
CA ILE A 284 -12.84 -7.56 12.16
C ILE A 284 -12.77 -7.33 13.67
N ALA A 285 -12.09 -6.27 14.11
CA ALA A 285 -11.80 -6.02 15.51
C ALA A 285 -13.07 -5.99 16.39
N ASN A 286 -14.16 -5.40 15.90
CA ASN A 286 -15.40 -5.25 16.66
C ASN A 286 -16.23 -6.55 16.75
N ARG A 287 -16.00 -7.53 15.87
CA ARG A 287 -16.82 -8.76 15.77
C ARG A 287 -16.15 -9.99 16.37
N TYR A 288 -14.85 -10.15 16.15
CA TYR A 288 -14.12 -11.37 16.51
C TYR A 288 -13.17 -11.15 17.70
N GLY A 289 -12.85 -9.90 18.04
CA GLY A 289 -11.83 -9.58 19.04
C GLY A 289 -10.41 -9.74 18.50
N ALA A 290 -9.45 -9.05 19.15
CA ALA A 290 -8.09 -8.90 18.65
C ALA A 290 -7.34 -10.23 18.46
N ASN A 291 -7.41 -11.11 19.46
CA ASN A 291 -6.59 -12.32 19.51
C ASN A 291 -7.22 -13.47 18.71
N GLU A 292 -8.53 -13.66 18.83
CA GLU A 292 -9.24 -14.71 18.09
C GLU A 292 -9.27 -14.43 16.58
N ALA A 293 -9.35 -13.16 16.16
CA ALA A 293 -9.23 -12.81 14.74
C ALA A 293 -7.87 -13.22 14.15
N ALA A 294 -6.78 -13.10 14.92
CA ALA A 294 -5.46 -13.55 14.48
C ALA A 294 -5.43 -15.08 14.30
N VAL A 295 -5.98 -15.85 15.24
CA VAL A 295 -6.05 -17.31 15.14
C VAL A 295 -6.89 -17.73 13.93
N LEU A 296 -8.08 -17.16 13.75
CA LEU A 296 -8.97 -17.43 12.63
C LEU A 296 -8.31 -17.10 11.27
N ALA A 297 -7.56 -16.00 11.18
CA ALA A 297 -6.85 -15.65 9.95
C ALA A 297 -5.74 -16.68 9.62
N VAL A 298 -4.99 -17.15 10.61
CA VAL A 298 -3.99 -18.20 10.42
C VAL A 298 -4.65 -19.53 10.01
N GLU A 299 -5.75 -19.91 10.66
CA GLU A 299 -6.57 -21.07 10.30
C GLU A 299 -7.09 -20.98 8.86
N ALA A 300 -7.51 -19.79 8.44
CA ALA A 300 -8.01 -19.54 7.10
C ALA A 300 -6.93 -19.73 6.03
N GLY A 301 -5.67 -19.42 6.33
CA GLY A 301 -4.55 -19.57 5.39
C GLY A 301 -3.62 -18.36 5.30
N ALA A 302 -3.82 -17.32 6.12
CA ALA A 302 -2.92 -16.15 6.14
C ALA A 302 -1.51 -16.53 6.62
N ASP A 303 -0.50 -16.14 5.85
CA ASP A 303 0.90 -16.27 6.26
C ASP A 303 1.36 -15.07 7.08
N MET A 304 0.77 -13.89 6.86
CA MET A 304 1.11 -12.64 7.57
C MET A 304 -0.14 -11.96 8.14
N LEU A 305 -0.08 -11.60 9.42
CA LEU A 305 -1.07 -10.83 10.17
C LEU A 305 -0.68 -9.36 10.18
N LEU A 306 -1.38 -8.55 9.37
CA LEU A 306 -1.13 -7.12 9.26
C LEU A 306 -1.85 -6.36 10.37
N MET A 307 -1.10 -5.58 11.13
CA MET A 307 -1.60 -4.68 12.17
C MET A 307 -2.57 -5.37 13.16
N PRO A 308 -2.16 -6.45 13.87
CA PRO A 308 -2.96 -6.91 15.01
C PRO A 308 -3.03 -5.81 16.07
N LEU A 309 -4.19 -5.67 16.71
CA LEU A 309 -4.42 -4.67 17.75
C LEU A 309 -3.49 -4.88 18.96
N ASP A 310 -3.27 -6.13 19.33
CA ASP A 310 -2.34 -6.57 20.37
C ASP A 310 -1.37 -7.59 19.77
N PRO A 311 -0.19 -7.16 19.27
CA PRO A 311 0.78 -8.06 18.65
C PRO A 311 1.24 -9.20 19.57
N GLU A 312 1.47 -8.90 20.86
CA GLU A 312 1.93 -9.91 21.83
C GLU A 312 0.82 -10.91 22.14
N GLY A 313 -0.39 -10.42 22.40
CA GLY A 313 -1.57 -11.28 22.61
C GLY A 313 -1.93 -12.12 21.40
N ALA A 314 -1.77 -11.60 20.17
CA ALA A 314 -1.97 -12.36 18.94
C ALA A 314 -0.95 -13.50 18.80
N ILE A 315 0.33 -13.25 19.11
CA ILE A 315 1.37 -14.28 19.09
C ILE A 315 1.04 -15.38 20.11
N GLN A 316 0.71 -14.98 21.35
CA GLN A 316 0.36 -15.93 22.42
C GLN A 316 -0.85 -16.79 22.03
N ALA A 317 -1.92 -16.17 21.51
CA ALA A 317 -3.13 -16.91 21.13
C ALA A 317 -2.91 -17.90 19.98
N VAL A 318 -2.07 -17.57 19.00
CA VAL A 318 -1.71 -18.50 17.92
C VAL A 318 -0.83 -19.64 18.46
N CYS A 319 0.11 -19.37 19.37
CA CYS A 319 0.88 -20.41 20.05
C CYS A 319 -0.04 -21.35 20.85
N GLU A 320 -0.95 -20.81 21.66
CA GLU A 320 -1.92 -21.58 22.43
C GLU A 320 -2.81 -22.45 21.53
N ALA A 321 -3.24 -21.91 20.38
CA ALA A 321 -4.00 -22.69 19.39
C ALA A 321 -3.19 -23.87 18.83
N VAL A 322 -1.88 -23.73 18.65
CA VAL A 322 -1.01 -24.86 18.24
C VAL A 322 -0.83 -25.86 19.37
N GLU A 323 -0.55 -25.39 20.59
CA GLU A 323 -0.32 -26.24 21.77
C GLU A 323 -1.57 -27.06 22.16
N THR A 324 -2.76 -26.50 21.95
CA THR A 324 -4.04 -27.17 22.19
C THR A 324 -4.49 -28.08 21.03
N GLY A 325 -3.76 -28.08 19.90
CA GLY A 325 -4.07 -28.87 18.71
C GLY A 325 -5.18 -28.29 17.82
N ARG A 326 -5.63 -27.05 18.07
CA ARG A 326 -6.54 -26.31 17.19
C ARG A 326 -5.86 -25.97 15.84
N LEU A 327 -4.58 -25.59 15.90
CA LEU A 327 -3.73 -25.38 14.74
C LEU A 327 -2.62 -26.45 14.68
N ALA A 328 -2.32 -26.96 13.48
CA ALA A 328 -1.17 -27.84 13.30
C ALA A 328 0.15 -27.05 13.32
N ALA A 329 1.21 -27.56 13.93
CA ALA A 329 2.52 -26.91 13.91
C ALA A 329 3.05 -26.70 12.47
N ASP A 330 2.86 -27.69 11.59
CA ASP A 330 3.23 -27.64 10.17
C ASP A 330 2.57 -26.47 9.42
N ARG A 331 1.41 -25.99 9.89
CA ARG A 331 0.73 -24.82 9.32
C ARG A 331 1.53 -23.55 9.55
N ILE A 332 2.14 -23.40 10.74
CA ILE A 332 3.02 -22.28 11.08
C ILE A 332 4.32 -22.39 10.28
N GLN A 333 4.96 -23.56 10.30
CA GLN A 333 6.19 -23.80 9.54
C GLN A 333 6.01 -23.47 8.05
N SER A 334 4.90 -23.89 7.44
CA SER A 334 4.59 -23.56 6.04
C SER A 334 4.51 -22.05 5.79
N SER A 335 3.92 -21.27 6.70
CA SER A 335 3.92 -19.79 6.58
C SER A 335 5.33 -19.24 6.63
N VAL A 336 6.11 -19.68 7.63
CA VAL A 336 7.46 -19.20 7.88
C VAL A 336 8.39 -19.52 6.71
N GLU A 337 8.23 -20.66 6.05
CA GLU A 337 8.93 -20.99 4.81
C GLU A 337 8.62 -19.99 3.68
N ARG A 338 7.36 -19.57 3.51
CA ARG A 338 7.01 -18.51 2.54
C ARG A 338 7.62 -17.17 2.92
N ILE A 339 7.62 -16.84 4.22
CA ILE A 339 8.23 -15.61 4.75
C ILE A 339 9.73 -15.62 4.49
N TRP A 340 10.41 -16.76 4.67
CA TRP A 340 11.83 -16.92 4.38
C TRP A 340 12.10 -16.73 2.90
N ARG A 341 11.31 -17.35 2.00
CA ARG A 341 11.43 -17.14 0.55
C ARG A 341 11.29 -15.65 0.18
N ALA A 342 10.33 -14.96 0.78
CA ALA A 342 10.11 -13.54 0.57
C ALA A 342 11.28 -12.69 1.09
N LYS A 343 11.79 -12.97 2.30
CA LYS A 343 12.96 -12.29 2.87
C LYS A 343 14.22 -12.55 2.05
N TYR A 344 14.45 -13.77 1.58
CA TYR A 344 15.56 -14.05 0.66
C TYR A 344 15.49 -13.24 -0.63
N LYS A 345 14.30 -13.09 -1.23
CA LYS A 345 14.13 -12.28 -2.44
C LYS A 345 14.60 -10.83 -2.25
N VAL A 346 14.35 -10.24 -1.08
CA VAL A 346 14.62 -8.81 -0.85
C VAL A 346 15.88 -8.51 -0.04
N CYS A 347 16.43 -9.51 0.65
CA CYS A 347 17.67 -9.41 1.43
C CYS A 347 18.89 -10.02 0.72
N ALA A 348 18.73 -10.74 -0.39
CA ALA A 348 19.86 -11.25 -1.16
C ALA A 348 20.77 -10.09 -1.60
N VAL A 349 22.07 -10.24 -1.32
CA VAL A 349 23.12 -9.32 -1.76
C VAL A 349 23.08 -9.25 -3.28
N VAL A 350 22.82 -8.06 -3.83
CA VAL A 350 23.18 -7.78 -5.22
C VAL A 350 24.69 -7.68 -5.21
N ASP A 351 25.36 -8.70 -5.74
CA ASP A 351 26.81 -8.79 -5.84
C ASP A 351 27.32 -7.60 -6.67
N ASP A 352 27.82 -6.56 -6.00
CA ASP A 352 28.33 -5.33 -6.63
C ASP A 352 29.86 -5.35 -6.75
N GLY A 353 30.49 -6.53 -6.84
CA GLY A 353 31.90 -6.65 -7.21
C GLY A 353 32.91 -5.97 -6.28
N GLY A 354 32.53 -5.70 -5.02
CA GLY A 354 33.37 -5.09 -3.99
C GLY A 354 34.39 -6.05 -3.36
N THR A 355 35.58 -5.53 -3.07
CA THR A 355 36.75 -6.29 -2.61
C THR A 355 36.67 -6.73 -1.15
N SER A 356 37.16 -7.95 -0.90
CA SER A 356 37.37 -8.65 0.39
C SER A 356 37.43 -7.78 1.64
N HIS A 357 36.34 -7.72 2.41
CA HIS A 357 36.26 -7.75 3.89
C HIS A 357 34.78 -7.86 4.38
N ASP A 358 33.81 -8.16 3.52
CA ASP A 358 32.36 -8.07 3.81
C ASP A 358 31.78 -9.15 4.74
N TRP A 359 32.57 -10.11 5.23
CA TRP A 359 32.06 -11.14 6.15
C TRP A 359 31.95 -10.66 7.61
N GLU A 360 32.57 -9.53 7.97
CA GLU A 360 32.51 -8.93 9.33
C GLU A 360 31.29 -8.02 9.54
N LYS A 361 30.52 -7.72 8.47
CA LYS A 361 29.30 -6.93 8.55
C LYS A 361 28.19 -7.69 7.82
N PRO A 362 27.18 -8.27 8.50
CA PRO A 362 26.02 -8.78 7.80
C PRO A 362 25.47 -7.63 6.92
N PRO A 363 25.10 -7.87 5.66
CA PRO A 363 24.60 -6.84 4.77
C PRO A 363 23.33 -6.24 5.38
N SER A 364 23.49 -5.09 6.02
CA SER A 364 22.37 -4.20 6.26
C SER A 364 21.86 -3.76 4.89
N ILE A 365 20.54 -3.67 4.71
CA ILE A 365 19.95 -2.86 3.63
C ILE A 365 20.30 -1.39 3.97
N GLY A 366 21.57 -1.02 3.77
CA GLY A 366 22.13 0.24 4.21
C GLY A 366 21.53 1.34 3.35
N VAL A 367 20.82 2.28 3.97
CA VAL A 367 20.35 3.44 3.24
C VAL A 367 21.50 4.43 3.12
N GLU A 368 22.04 4.58 1.92
CA GLU A 368 23.08 5.57 1.65
C GLU A 368 22.47 6.96 1.50
N ALA A 369 22.44 7.72 2.60
CA ALA A 369 21.90 9.08 2.61
C ALA A 369 22.50 10.01 1.53
N GLN A 370 23.73 9.73 1.07
CA GLN A 370 24.40 10.49 0.01
C GLN A 370 23.79 10.27 -1.39
N THR A 371 23.11 9.14 -1.62
CA THR A 371 22.54 8.78 -2.93
C THR A 371 21.03 8.99 -3.02
N LEU A 372 20.35 9.28 -1.90
CA LEU A 372 18.91 9.55 -1.91
C LEU A 372 18.52 10.67 -2.90
N THR A 373 19.29 11.75 -2.97
CA THR A 373 19.01 12.88 -3.87
C THR A 373 19.23 12.56 -5.35
N THR A 374 19.97 11.48 -5.66
CA THR A 374 20.20 11.00 -7.04
C THR A 374 19.29 9.82 -7.42
N GLN A 375 18.52 9.29 -6.46
CA GLN A 375 17.58 8.18 -6.69
C GLN A 375 16.11 8.60 -6.60
N LEU A 376 15.79 9.59 -5.77
CA LEU A 376 14.42 10.06 -5.56
C LEU A 376 14.07 11.24 -6.47
N ALA A 377 12.82 11.30 -6.92
CA ALA A 377 12.21 12.43 -7.63
C ALA A 377 13.07 12.97 -8.80
N GLN A 378 13.68 12.07 -9.57
CA GLN A 378 14.59 12.43 -10.65
C GLN A 378 13.86 13.23 -11.76
N PRO A 379 14.54 14.17 -12.46
CA PRO A 379 13.90 15.01 -13.47
C PRO A 379 13.17 14.25 -14.58
N GLN A 380 13.70 13.09 -14.98
CA GLN A 380 13.08 12.22 -15.99
C GLN A 380 11.76 11.63 -15.46
N THR A 381 11.73 11.27 -14.18
CA THR A 381 10.54 10.78 -13.50
C THR A 381 9.48 11.88 -13.39
N GLN A 382 9.89 13.11 -13.06
CA GLN A 382 8.95 14.24 -13.03
C GLN A 382 8.37 14.52 -14.43
N ALA A 383 9.20 14.48 -15.48
CA ALA A 383 8.72 14.65 -16.85
C ALA A 383 7.75 13.54 -17.29
N LEU A 384 7.94 12.31 -16.79
CA LEU A 384 7.01 11.19 -16.97
C LEU A 384 5.66 11.47 -16.28
N VAL A 385 5.68 11.89 -15.01
CA VAL A 385 4.48 12.29 -14.24
C VAL A 385 3.72 13.39 -14.98
N ASP A 386 4.41 14.43 -15.44
CA ASP A 386 3.80 15.52 -16.20
C ASP A 386 3.17 15.04 -17.51
N SER A 387 3.77 14.04 -18.17
CA SER A 387 3.23 13.47 -19.41
C SER A 387 2.00 12.61 -19.15
N LEU A 388 2.01 11.79 -18.09
CA LEU A 388 0.84 11.05 -17.64
C LEU A 388 -0.31 11.98 -17.25
N LEU A 389 -0.05 13.07 -16.52
CA LEU A 389 -1.06 14.09 -16.19
C LEU A 389 -1.67 14.71 -17.45
N ARG A 390 -0.85 15.10 -18.43
CA ARG A 390 -1.33 15.67 -19.69
C ARG A 390 -2.20 14.69 -20.47
N ASP A 391 -1.77 13.43 -20.57
CA ASP A 391 -2.46 12.41 -21.37
C ASP A 391 -3.73 11.88 -20.69
N SER A 392 -3.80 11.92 -19.37
CA SER A 392 -4.97 11.47 -18.59
C SER A 392 -6.04 12.55 -18.42
N MET A 393 -5.73 13.81 -18.73
CA MET A 393 -6.64 14.93 -18.53
C MET A 393 -7.89 14.83 -19.41
N GLN A 394 -9.06 14.79 -18.78
CA GLN A 394 -10.36 14.77 -19.45
C GLN A 394 -11.05 16.13 -19.31
N ILE A 395 -11.36 16.77 -20.45
CA ILE A 395 -12.03 18.08 -20.48
C ILE A 395 -13.49 17.89 -20.90
N HIS A 396 -14.41 18.05 -19.96
CA HIS A 396 -15.84 18.12 -20.23
C HIS A 396 -16.21 19.57 -20.54
N CYS A 397 -16.81 19.83 -21.71
CA CYS A 397 -17.11 21.17 -22.27
C CYS A 397 -15.87 21.96 -22.78
N PRO A 398 -15.11 21.44 -23.76
CA PRO A 398 -13.89 22.09 -24.27
C PRO A 398 -14.11 23.49 -24.89
N GLU A 399 -15.32 23.77 -25.37
CA GLU A 399 -15.72 25.07 -25.93
C GLU A 399 -16.41 26.00 -24.91
N GLY A 400 -16.93 25.46 -23.79
CA GLY A 400 -17.84 26.15 -22.89
C GLY A 400 -17.19 26.94 -21.73
N SER A 401 -15.89 26.76 -21.49
CA SER A 401 -15.22 27.40 -20.34
C SER A 401 -13.78 27.81 -20.57
N ARG A 402 -13.32 27.95 -21.83
CA ARG A 402 -12.13 28.80 -22.01
C ARG A 402 -12.60 30.19 -21.59
N LEU A 403 -11.98 30.74 -20.54
CA LEU A 403 -12.06 32.17 -20.26
C LEU A 403 -11.56 32.87 -21.54
N THR A 404 -12.47 33.15 -22.45
CA THR A 404 -12.14 33.91 -23.65
C THR A 404 -11.66 35.26 -23.14
N GLN A 405 -10.48 35.69 -23.58
CA GLN A 405 -9.88 36.94 -23.13
C GLN A 405 -10.77 38.16 -23.39
N GLU A 406 -11.87 37.99 -24.12
CA GLU A 406 -12.62 39.06 -24.74
C GLU A 406 -13.67 39.74 -23.84
N ARG A 407 -14.01 39.20 -22.66
CA ARG A 407 -14.94 39.88 -21.73
C ARG A 407 -14.62 39.66 -20.24
N TRP A 408 -13.55 40.29 -19.78
CA TRP A 408 -13.30 40.48 -18.35
C TRP A 408 -14.17 41.62 -17.83
N LEU A 409 -15.29 41.29 -17.18
CA LEU A 409 -16.16 42.27 -16.53
C LEU A 409 -15.55 42.65 -15.15
N PRO A 410 -15.43 43.94 -14.82
CA PRO A 410 -14.73 44.43 -13.62
C PRO A 410 -15.36 44.01 -12.26
N GLN A 411 -16.49 43.30 -12.26
CA GLN A 411 -17.24 42.90 -11.06
C GLN A 411 -17.27 41.38 -10.81
N ARG A 412 -16.48 40.57 -11.55
CA ARG A 412 -16.47 39.10 -11.36
C ARG A 412 -15.37 38.65 -10.41
N ARG A 413 -15.62 37.57 -9.67
CA ARG A 413 -14.66 36.89 -8.79
C ARG A 413 -14.22 35.57 -9.42
N ASN A 414 -12.93 35.24 -9.31
CA ASN A 414 -12.46 33.87 -9.54
C ASN A 414 -12.58 33.11 -8.21
N LEU A 415 -13.34 32.02 -8.19
CA LEU A 415 -13.57 31.21 -7.00
C LEU A 415 -12.85 29.87 -7.17
N VAL A 416 -11.86 29.64 -6.32
CA VAL A 416 -11.20 28.35 -6.16
C VAL A 416 -11.68 27.77 -4.83
N ILE A 417 -12.36 26.63 -4.89
CA ILE A 417 -12.82 25.90 -3.71
C ILE A 417 -11.85 24.75 -3.48
N VAL A 418 -11.36 24.63 -2.25
CA VAL A 418 -10.58 23.48 -1.79
C VAL A 418 -11.05 23.05 -0.42
N ASP A 419 -10.78 21.80 -0.09
CA ASP A 419 -11.21 21.21 1.18
C ASP A 419 -10.49 21.82 2.38
N ASP A 420 -9.19 22.12 2.25
CA ASP A 420 -8.41 22.89 3.21
C ASP A 420 -7.31 23.70 2.51
N VAL A 421 -7.29 25.03 2.72
CA VAL A 421 -6.28 25.91 2.11
C VAL A 421 -5.00 25.98 2.96
N LEU A 422 -5.08 25.68 4.26
CA LEU A 422 -3.94 25.79 5.18
C LEU A 422 -2.91 24.66 4.96
N ALA A 423 -3.36 23.53 4.44
CA ALA A 423 -2.53 22.35 4.17
C ALA A 423 -2.28 22.10 2.67
N CYS A 424 -2.75 22.96 1.76
CA CYS A 424 -2.65 22.72 0.31
C CYS A 424 -1.31 23.21 -0.27
N GLU A 425 -0.29 22.35 -0.28
CA GLU A 425 1.01 22.65 -0.91
C GLU A 425 0.88 22.99 -2.41
N GLY A 426 -0.08 22.38 -3.12
CA GLY A 426 -0.35 22.62 -4.54
C GLY A 426 -0.97 23.99 -4.87
N LEU A 427 -1.50 24.71 -3.87
CA LEU A 427 -2.04 26.08 -4.00
C LEU A 427 -1.18 27.10 -3.23
N GLY A 428 0.14 26.95 -3.32
CA GLY A 428 1.07 27.98 -2.89
C GLY A 428 0.87 29.31 -3.64
N ARG A 429 1.48 30.38 -3.13
CA ARG A 429 1.34 31.74 -3.68
C ARG A 429 1.68 31.89 -5.16
N GLN A 430 2.49 30.98 -5.70
CA GLN A 430 2.95 30.98 -7.09
C GLN A 430 2.13 30.06 -8.00
N SER A 431 1.16 29.31 -7.46
CA SER A 431 0.36 28.39 -8.26
C SER A 431 -0.40 29.17 -9.34
N PRO A 432 -0.53 28.66 -10.57
CA PRO A 432 -1.20 29.37 -11.67
C PRO A 432 -2.61 29.86 -11.31
N ALA A 433 -3.33 29.08 -10.49
CA ALA A 433 -4.66 29.44 -9.97
C ALA A 433 -4.68 30.72 -9.12
N ILE A 434 -3.54 31.12 -8.54
CA ILE A 434 -3.36 32.34 -7.73
C ILE A 434 -2.59 33.40 -8.52
N ALA A 435 -1.47 33.03 -9.13
CA ALA A 435 -0.56 33.95 -9.81
C ALA A 435 -1.18 34.54 -11.11
N LEU A 436 -1.91 33.75 -11.90
CA LEU A 436 -2.52 34.26 -13.15
C LEU A 436 -3.63 35.28 -12.85
N PRO A 437 -4.58 35.04 -11.93
CA PRO A 437 -5.55 36.07 -11.56
C PRO A 437 -4.88 37.33 -10.97
N GLN A 438 -3.87 37.20 -10.13
CA GLN A 438 -3.13 38.35 -9.59
C GLN A 438 -2.48 39.19 -10.69
N ALA A 439 -1.83 38.55 -11.67
CA ALA A 439 -1.27 39.22 -12.84
C ALA A 439 -2.33 39.96 -13.68
N LEU A 440 -3.58 39.50 -13.62
CA LEU A 440 -4.75 40.11 -14.27
C LEU A 440 -5.46 41.15 -13.37
N GLY A 441 -4.90 41.52 -12.23
CA GLY A 441 -5.43 42.56 -11.33
C GLY A 441 -6.47 42.08 -10.32
N TYR A 442 -6.70 40.77 -10.20
CA TYR A 442 -7.56 40.21 -9.15
C TYR A 442 -6.88 40.32 -7.79
N GLN A 443 -7.66 40.66 -6.76
CA GLN A 443 -7.19 40.60 -5.37
C GLN A 443 -7.45 39.20 -4.81
N PHE A 444 -6.40 38.54 -4.34
CA PHE A 444 -6.53 37.26 -3.65
C PHE A 444 -7.25 37.46 -2.31
N GLN A 445 -8.30 36.67 -2.08
CA GLN A 445 -9.01 36.61 -0.81
C GLN A 445 -9.10 35.16 -0.37
N LEU A 446 -8.65 34.88 0.85
CA LEU A 446 -8.83 33.59 1.50
C LEU A 446 -10.12 33.61 2.31
N VAL A 447 -10.97 32.60 2.11
CA VAL A 447 -12.26 32.48 2.79
C VAL A 447 -12.36 31.08 3.36
N ASP A 448 -12.54 30.99 4.68
CA ASP A 448 -12.79 29.74 5.40
C ASP A 448 -14.05 29.86 6.27
N ARG A 449 -14.40 28.77 6.98
CA ARG A 449 -15.55 28.73 7.89
C ARG A 449 -15.45 29.72 9.08
N HIS A 450 -14.28 30.29 9.32
CA HIS A 450 -14.01 31.24 10.40
C HIS A 450 -13.92 32.69 9.89
N THR A 451 -13.96 32.90 8.58
CA THR A 451 -13.90 34.21 7.95
C THR A 451 -15.24 34.92 8.21
N PRO A 452 -15.25 36.02 9.01
CA PRO A 452 -16.48 36.71 9.31
C PRO A 452 -17.13 37.19 8.01
N THR A 453 -18.46 37.05 7.94
CA THR A 453 -19.33 37.38 6.79
C THR A 453 -18.69 38.37 5.83
N ILE A 454 -18.27 37.87 4.66
CA ILE A 454 -17.75 38.73 3.62
C ILE A 454 -18.89 39.61 3.17
N ALA A 455 -18.81 40.91 3.46
CA ALA A 455 -19.64 41.90 2.81
C ALA A 455 -19.27 41.87 1.32
N LEU A 456 -19.99 41.07 0.55
CA LEU A 456 -19.94 41.07 -0.91
C LEU A 456 -20.50 42.42 -1.35
N LYS A 457 -19.67 43.46 -1.38
CA LYS A 457 -20.02 44.71 -2.06
C LYS A 457 -20.22 44.35 -3.54
N SER A 458 -21.47 44.50 -3.97
CA SER A 458 -22.00 44.27 -5.32
C SER A 458 -21.22 44.99 -6.41
#